data_AF-W2S5P2-F1
#
_entry.id   AF-W2S5P2-F1
#
_cell.length_a   1.000
_cell.length_b   1.000
_cell.length_c   1.000
_cell.angle_alpha   90.00
_cell.angle_beta   90.00
_cell.angle_gamma   90.00
#
_symmetry.space_group_name_H-M   'P 1'
#
loop_
_entity.id
_entity.type
_entity.pdbx_description
1 polymer ?
#
loop_
_entity_poly.entity_id
_entity_poly.type
_entity_poly.pdbx_seq_one_letter_code
_entity_poly.pdbx_strand_id
1 'polypeptide(L)'
;MRKLIYDDTGQGWAWHMLYGTSKVLEVLTAENCRTGAGRELFLEIRVFEIARSMLFGQRSFLSTTPWLDLVDSLWQGEHIRDWNPKERLLDIMTLVSDLATDYIKSETPSSFNVEAVTKLQAYVDEGQILRSHLSSWQLIAQQWPSTSSADHQMDIAWIFYSAISIYLSGIYDYEPIWKNHFAPPSLQPTQVQDHVDSILSVTSAALDQTNITPLLFLFPLRIAGARTRTVQQQMEIKALLSRIKNDFRIASAFSSELDNLWGSAPTVWSERAGG
;
A
#
# COMPACT_ATOMS: atom_id res chain seq x y z
N MET A 1 -22.06 6.23 -17.16
CA MET A 1 -21.18 7.27 -16.59
C MET A 1 -21.87 8.16 -15.55
N ARG A 2 -22.98 8.88 -15.84
CA ARG A 2 -23.62 9.79 -14.85
C ARG A 2 -24.13 9.15 -13.54
N LYS A 3 -24.44 7.84 -13.51
CA LYS A 3 -24.88 7.14 -12.29
C LYS A 3 -23.76 6.58 -11.40
N LEU A 4 -22.50 6.53 -11.87
CA LEU A 4 -21.34 6.03 -11.11
C LEU A 4 -20.60 7.13 -10.32
N ILE A 5 -20.78 8.39 -10.72
CA ILE A 5 -20.19 9.59 -10.07
C ILE A 5 -21.09 10.08 -8.92
N TYR A 6 -22.32 9.55 -8.84
CA TYR A 6 -23.36 9.88 -7.85
C TYR A 6 -23.64 8.73 -6.88
N ASP A 7 -22.68 7.82 -6.69
CA ASP A 7 -22.71 6.96 -5.52
C ASP A 7 -22.27 7.79 -4.32
N ASP A 8 -23.18 8.03 -3.38
CA ASP A 8 -22.95 8.82 -2.16
C ASP A 8 -21.81 8.23 -1.30
N THR A 9 -21.48 6.96 -1.49
CA THR A 9 -20.39 6.28 -0.77
C THR A 9 -19.02 6.51 -1.40
N GLY A 10 -18.94 6.88 -2.68
CA GLY A 10 -17.66 6.97 -3.42
C GLY A 10 -16.99 5.62 -3.70
N GLN A 11 -17.55 4.48 -3.28
CA GLN A 11 -16.99 3.16 -3.54
C GLN A 11 -17.09 2.78 -5.02
N GLY A 12 -18.22 3.04 -5.69
CA GLY A 12 -18.33 2.82 -7.13
C GLY A 12 -17.29 3.61 -7.94
N TRP A 13 -16.89 4.78 -7.44
CA TRP A 13 -15.80 5.59 -8.03
C TRP A 13 -14.43 4.98 -7.75
N ALA A 14 -14.19 4.45 -6.55
CA ALA A 14 -12.96 3.74 -6.19
C ALA A 14 -12.70 2.54 -7.09
N TRP A 15 -13.73 1.70 -7.23
CA TRP A 15 -13.72 0.57 -8.14
C TRP A 15 -13.47 1.04 -9.55
N HIS A 16 -14.18 2.06 -10.04
CA HIS A 16 -14.00 2.51 -11.42
C HIS A 16 -12.62 3.12 -11.70
N MET A 17 -12.04 3.89 -10.78
CA MET A 17 -10.76 4.55 -10.99
C MET A 17 -9.60 3.59 -10.85
N LEU A 18 -9.52 2.86 -9.73
CA LEU A 18 -8.42 1.94 -9.50
C LEU A 18 -8.46 0.79 -10.51
N TYR A 19 -9.64 0.22 -10.78
CA TYR A 19 -9.81 -0.80 -11.81
C TYR A 19 -9.67 -0.24 -13.22
N GLY A 20 -10.05 1.02 -13.45
CA GLY A 20 -9.85 1.71 -14.73
C GLY A 20 -8.38 1.85 -15.06
N THR A 21 -7.56 2.24 -14.09
CA THR A 21 -6.10 2.30 -14.22
C THR A 21 -5.51 0.91 -14.49
N SER A 22 -5.95 -0.12 -13.79
CA SER A 22 -5.59 -1.52 -14.07
C SER A 22 -5.91 -1.92 -15.50
N LYS A 23 -7.12 -1.58 -15.98
CA LYS A 23 -7.59 -1.93 -17.32
C LYS A 23 -6.83 -1.19 -18.42
N VAL A 24 -6.44 0.07 -18.19
CA VAL A 24 -5.57 0.81 -19.11
C VAL A 24 -4.24 0.08 -19.28
N LEU A 25 -3.61 -0.37 -18.18
CA LEU A 25 -2.35 -1.13 -18.25
C LEU A 25 -2.53 -2.49 -18.92
N GLU A 26 -3.60 -3.22 -18.62
CA GLU A 26 -3.89 -4.51 -19.28
C GLU A 26 -4.08 -4.34 -20.80
N VAL A 27 -4.68 -3.24 -21.25
CA VAL A 27 -4.84 -2.93 -22.69
C VAL A 27 -3.50 -2.54 -23.34
N LEU A 28 -2.66 -1.78 -22.63
CA LEU A 28 -1.33 -1.41 -23.13
C LEU A 28 -0.41 -2.64 -23.25
N THR A 29 -0.62 -3.69 -22.45
CA THR A 29 0.23 -4.89 -22.37
C THR A 29 1.66 -4.58 -21.90
N ALA A 30 2.34 -5.58 -21.34
CA ALA A 30 3.73 -5.41 -20.88
C ALA A 30 4.68 -5.00 -22.02
N GLU A 31 4.45 -5.51 -23.23
CA GLU A 31 5.33 -5.26 -24.38
C GLU A 31 5.30 -3.79 -24.83
N ASN A 32 4.12 -3.16 -24.92
CA ASN A 32 4.06 -1.75 -25.31
C ASN A 32 4.47 -0.79 -24.19
N CYS A 33 4.68 -1.30 -22.97
CA CYS A 33 5.18 -0.52 -21.84
C CYS A 33 6.72 -0.52 -21.72
N ARG A 34 7.46 -1.17 -22.64
CA ARG A 34 8.93 -1.23 -22.56
C ARG A 34 9.62 0.10 -22.82
N THR A 35 9.08 0.94 -23.69
CA THR A 35 9.73 2.19 -24.15
C THR A 35 8.73 3.32 -24.40
N GLY A 36 9.25 4.54 -24.54
CA GLY A 36 8.46 5.74 -24.90
C GLY A 36 7.31 6.04 -23.92
N ALA A 37 6.21 6.57 -24.46
CA ALA A 37 5.05 6.99 -23.67
C ALA A 37 4.39 5.85 -22.88
N GLY A 38 4.45 4.61 -23.38
CA GLY A 38 3.94 3.44 -22.66
C GLY A 38 4.72 3.16 -21.38
N ARG A 39 6.05 3.30 -21.43
CA ARG A 39 6.92 3.20 -20.24
C ARG A 39 6.63 4.28 -19.22
N GLU A 40 6.57 5.54 -19.66
CA GLU A 40 6.30 6.67 -18.78
C GLU A 40 4.96 6.50 -18.06
N LEU A 41 3.92 6.19 -18.82
CA LEU A 41 2.59 5.94 -18.27
C LEU A 41 2.59 4.78 -17.28
N PHE A 42 3.27 3.67 -17.59
CA PHE A 42 3.39 2.52 -16.68
C PHE A 42 4.02 2.91 -15.34
N LEU A 43 5.13 3.66 -15.36
CA LEU A 43 5.83 4.10 -14.15
C LEU A 43 4.97 5.04 -13.29
N GLU A 44 4.17 5.90 -13.93
CA GLU A 44 3.26 6.81 -13.23
C GLU A 44 2.10 6.08 -12.56
N ILE A 45 1.50 5.10 -13.23
CA ILE A 45 0.20 4.58 -12.81
C ILE A 45 0.24 3.21 -12.11
N ARG A 46 1.35 2.47 -12.18
CA ARG A 46 1.47 1.14 -11.53
C ARG A 46 1.22 1.16 -10.02
N VAL A 47 1.56 2.27 -9.36
CA VAL A 47 1.29 2.47 -7.92
C VAL A 47 -0.19 2.35 -7.57
N PHE A 48 -1.10 2.75 -8.46
CA PHE A 48 -2.54 2.62 -8.23
C PHE A 48 -3.01 1.17 -8.29
N GLU A 49 -2.44 0.36 -9.18
CA GLU A 49 -2.72 -1.08 -9.23
C GLU A 49 -2.22 -1.80 -7.97
N ILE A 50 -1.04 -1.42 -7.47
CA ILE A 50 -0.49 -1.97 -6.22
C ILE A 50 -1.33 -1.53 -5.02
N ALA A 51 -1.74 -0.26 -4.95
CA ALA A 51 -2.64 0.22 -3.91
C ALA A 51 -4.00 -0.50 -3.96
N ARG A 52 -4.54 -0.74 -5.16
CA ARG A 52 -5.77 -1.52 -5.37
C ARG A 52 -5.62 -2.94 -4.81
N SER A 53 -4.55 -3.64 -5.16
CA SER A 53 -4.34 -5.03 -4.73
C SER A 53 -4.35 -5.16 -3.20
N MET A 54 -3.73 -4.21 -2.51
CA MET A 54 -3.68 -4.17 -1.03
C MET A 54 -4.98 -3.74 -0.37
N LEU A 55 -5.66 -2.73 -0.94
CA LEU A 55 -6.91 -2.20 -0.38
C LEU A 55 -8.04 -3.23 -0.46
N PHE A 56 -8.07 -4.03 -1.52
CA PHE A 56 -9.15 -4.98 -1.78
C PHE A 56 -8.75 -6.45 -1.56
N GLY A 57 -7.51 -6.74 -1.16
CA GLY A 57 -7.04 -8.12 -0.93
C GLY A 57 -7.11 -8.98 -2.19
N GLN A 58 -6.83 -8.39 -3.34
CA GLN A 58 -6.90 -9.05 -4.65
C GLN A 58 -5.51 -9.10 -5.27
N ARG A 59 -5.14 -10.20 -5.93
CA ARG A 59 -3.86 -10.27 -6.62
C ARG A 59 -3.75 -9.20 -7.71
N SER A 60 -2.53 -8.70 -7.88
CA SER A 60 -2.18 -7.78 -8.95
C SER A 60 -1.77 -8.57 -10.20
N PHE A 61 -2.12 -8.06 -11.39
CA PHE A 61 -1.55 -8.62 -12.63
C PHE A 61 -0.04 -8.32 -12.74
N LEU A 62 0.46 -7.32 -12.00
CA LEU A 62 1.88 -6.96 -11.97
C LEU A 62 2.77 -8.09 -11.44
N SER A 63 2.19 -9.02 -10.69
CA SER A 63 2.88 -10.21 -10.18
C SER A 63 2.99 -11.35 -11.20
N THR A 64 2.48 -11.16 -12.43
CA THR A 64 2.57 -12.18 -13.49
C THR A 64 3.85 -12.02 -14.31
N THR A 65 4.37 -13.13 -14.86
CA THR A 65 5.66 -13.18 -15.57
C THR A 65 5.88 -12.06 -16.58
N PRO A 66 4.93 -11.72 -17.50
CA PRO A 66 5.17 -10.66 -18.47
C PRO A 66 5.48 -9.29 -17.85
N TRP A 67 4.88 -9.00 -16.69
CA TRP A 67 5.05 -7.74 -15.99
C TRP A 67 6.28 -7.73 -15.09
N LEU A 68 6.63 -8.87 -14.49
CA LEU A 68 7.91 -9.04 -13.79
C LEU A 68 9.08 -8.84 -14.75
N ASP A 69 9.04 -9.50 -15.91
CA ASP A 69 10.06 -9.37 -16.97
C ASP A 69 10.15 -7.93 -17.49
N LEU A 70 9.02 -7.22 -17.57
CA LEU A 70 9.01 -5.80 -17.91
C LEU A 70 9.80 -5.01 -16.85
N VAL A 71 9.43 -5.11 -15.57
CA VAL A 71 10.07 -4.35 -14.48
C VAL A 71 11.58 -4.60 -14.42
N ASP A 72 12.01 -5.86 -14.59
CA ASP A 72 13.43 -6.22 -14.63
C ASP A 72 14.19 -5.60 -15.83
N SER A 73 13.49 -5.33 -16.93
CA SER A 73 14.06 -4.71 -18.13
C SER A 73 14.07 -3.18 -18.10
N LEU A 74 13.20 -2.53 -17.30
CA LEU A 74 12.97 -1.08 -17.33
C LEU A 74 14.16 -0.21 -16.93
N TRP A 75 15.13 -0.79 -16.23
CA TRP A 75 16.25 -0.08 -15.61
C TRP A 75 17.60 -0.43 -16.25
N GLN A 76 17.59 -1.07 -17.43
CA GLN A 76 18.80 -1.45 -18.15
C GLN A 76 19.30 -0.32 -19.06
N GLY A 77 20.59 -0.33 -19.38
CA GLY A 77 21.19 0.62 -20.32
C GLY A 77 21.11 2.08 -19.85
N GLU A 78 20.62 2.97 -20.70
CA GLU A 78 20.54 4.41 -20.41
C GLU A 78 19.45 4.76 -19.38
N HIS A 79 18.44 3.90 -19.24
CA HIS A 79 17.31 4.10 -18.33
C HIS A 79 17.64 3.93 -16.85
N ILE A 80 18.83 3.40 -16.51
CA ILE A 80 19.30 3.30 -15.13
C ILE A 80 19.37 4.67 -14.43
N ARG A 81 19.55 5.75 -15.21
CA ARG A 81 19.63 7.12 -14.70
C ARG A 81 18.28 7.66 -14.22
N ASP A 82 17.18 7.09 -14.70
CA ASP A 82 15.82 7.46 -14.30
C ASP A 82 15.38 6.73 -13.03
N TRP A 83 16.17 5.76 -12.55
CA TRP A 83 15.80 4.94 -11.41
C TRP A 83 15.81 5.75 -10.11
N ASN A 84 14.77 5.55 -9.31
CA ASN A 84 14.61 6.12 -7.98
C ASN A 84 14.31 5.01 -6.96
N PRO A 85 14.75 5.12 -5.69
CA PRO A 85 14.40 4.15 -4.65
C PRO A 85 12.91 3.84 -4.53
N LYS A 86 12.03 4.79 -4.87
CA LYS A 86 10.58 4.58 -4.99
C LYS A 86 10.25 3.33 -5.82
N GLU A 87 10.97 3.09 -6.90
CA GLU A 87 10.68 1.99 -7.82
C GLU A 87 10.87 0.63 -7.15
N ARG A 88 11.96 0.45 -6.40
CA ARG A 88 12.18 -0.76 -5.61
C ARG A 88 11.15 -0.94 -4.50
N LEU A 89 10.69 0.17 -3.90
CA LEU A 89 9.65 0.13 -2.88
C LEU A 89 8.33 -0.38 -3.45
N LEU A 90 7.94 0.04 -4.66
CA LEU A 90 6.75 -0.45 -5.34
C LEU A 90 6.83 -1.96 -5.62
N ASP A 91 8.01 -2.47 -5.95
CA ASP A 91 8.21 -3.90 -6.14
C ASP A 91 8.04 -4.66 -4.80
N ILE A 92 8.62 -4.14 -3.69
CA ILE A 92 8.43 -4.71 -2.34
C ILE A 92 6.95 -4.69 -1.94
N MET A 93 6.25 -3.59 -2.22
CA MET A 93 4.82 -3.47 -1.97
C MET A 93 4.04 -4.58 -2.69
N THR A 94 4.33 -4.83 -3.98
CA THR A 94 3.67 -5.89 -4.75
C THR A 94 3.84 -7.26 -4.06
N LEU A 95 5.05 -7.59 -3.61
CA LEU A 95 5.33 -8.84 -2.88
C LEU A 95 4.57 -8.93 -1.55
N VAL A 96 4.53 -7.83 -0.77
CA VAL A 96 3.76 -7.79 0.48
C VAL A 96 2.26 -7.97 0.22
N SER A 97 1.74 -7.41 -0.89
CA SER A 97 0.34 -7.59 -1.29
C SER A 97 0.03 -9.04 -1.63
N ASP A 98 0.95 -9.75 -2.28
CA ASP A 98 0.78 -11.16 -2.62
C ASP A 98 0.80 -12.04 -1.37
N LEU A 99 1.77 -11.83 -0.46
CA LEU A 99 1.82 -12.51 0.84
C LEU A 99 0.50 -12.32 1.62
N ALA A 100 0.01 -11.09 1.71
CA ALA A 100 -1.25 -10.79 2.41
C ALA A 100 -2.44 -11.50 1.75
N THR A 101 -2.51 -11.47 0.42
CA THR A 101 -3.60 -12.11 -0.34
C THR A 101 -3.59 -13.63 -0.15
N ASP A 102 -2.41 -14.24 -0.19
CA ASP A 102 -2.25 -15.68 -0.06
C ASP A 102 -2.56 -16.16 1.35
N TYR A 103 -2.20 -15.37 2.36
CA TYR A 103 -2.59 -15.64 3.73
C TYR A 103 -4.10 -15.48 3.95
N ILE A 104 -4.72 -14.37 3.51
CA ILE A 104 -6.16 -14.13 3.67
C ILE A 104 -7.00 -15.23 3.02
N LYS A 105 -6.54 -15.74 1.86
CA LYS A 105 -7.22 -16.84 1.15
C LYS A 105 -6.89 -18.22 1.73
N SER A 106 -5.91 -18.31 2.61
CA SER A 106 -5.60 -19.56 3.28
C SER A 106 -6.62 -19.81 4.39
N GLU A 107 -7.19 -21.02 4.43
CA GLU A 107 -8.02 -21.41 5.56
C GLU A 107 -7.15 -21.49 6.82
N THR A 108 -7.61 -20.86 7.90
CA THR A 108 -7.00 -21.01 9.21
C THR A 108 -7.06 -22.49 9.59
N PRO A 109 -5.92 -23.14 9.91
CA PRO A 109 -5.92 -24.56 10.19
C PRO A 109 -6.87 -24.91 11.34
N SER A 110 -7.79 -25.86 11.11
CA SER A 110 -8.71 -26.36 12.14
C SER A 110 -8.00 -27.19 13.21
N SER A 111 -6.78 -27.67 12.92
CA SER A 111 -5.89 -28.34 13.86
C SER A 111 -4.43 -27.97 13.60
N PHE A 112 -3.66 -27.91 14.68
CA PHE A 112 -2.22 -27.63 14.67
C PHE A 112 -1.41 -28.89 14.36
N ASN A 113 -1.56 -29.42 13.15
CA ASN A 113 -0.74 -30.53 12.68
C ASN A 113 0.59 -30.02 12.07
N VAL A 114 1.50 -30.93 11.73
CA VAL A 114 2.84 -30.59 11.19
C VAL A 114 2.74 -29.79 9.89
N GLU A 115 1.78 -30.11 9.02
CA GLU A 115 1.57 -29.42 7.74
C GLU A 115 1.11 -27.97 7.95
N ALA A 116 0.14 -27.76 8.85
CA ALA A 116 -0.35 -26.45 9.25
C ALA A 116 0.75 -25.57 9.83
N VAL A 117 1.57 -26.11 10.73
CA VAL A 117 2.71 -25.40 11.32
C VAL A 117 3.72 -25.03 10.25
N THR A 118 4.04 -25.95 9.33
CA THR A 118 4.99 -25.71 8.24
C THR A 118 4.51 -24.59 7.32
N LYS A 119 3.21 -24.59 6.96
CA LYS A 119 2.62 -23.54 6.12
C LYS A 119 2.62 -22.18 6.81
N LEU A 120 2.26 -22.12 8.09
CA LEU A 120 2.28 -20.88 8.86
C LEU A 120 3.71 -20.34 9.05
N GLN A 121 4.68 -21.23 9.27
CA GLN A 121 6.09 -20.86 9.33
C GLN A 121 6.57 -20.26 8.00
N ALA A 122 6.16 -20.80 6.86
CA ALA A 122 6.51 -20.24 5.55
C ALA A 122 6.04 -18.78 5.39
N TYR A 123 4.83 -18.44 5.87
CA TYR A 123 4.35 -17.05 5.87
C TYR A 123 5.17 -16.14 6.78
N VAL A 124 5.66 -16.66 7.91
CA VAL A 124 6.55 -15.90 8.81
C VAL A 124 7.90 -15.66 8.13
N ASP A 125 8.49 -16.69 7.54
CA ASP A 125 9.79 -16.62 6.87
C ASP A 125 9.76 -15.64 5.70
N GLU A 126 8.72 -15.70 4.86
CA GLU A 126 8.51 -14.77 3.75
C GLU A 126 8.35 -13.33 4.26
N GLY A 127 7.57 -13.12 5.33
CA GLY A 127 7.43 -11.81 5.94
C GLY A 127 8.75 -11.27 6.53
N GLN A 128 9.60 -12.13 7.11
CA GLN A 128 10.92 -11.74 7.63
C GLN A 128 11.86 -11.30 6.50
N ILE A 129 11.81 -11.98 5.36
CA ILE A 129 12.54 -11.58 4.15
C ILE A 129 12.05 -10.19 3.68
N LEU A 130 10.74 -9.97 3.60
CA LEU A 130 10.17 -8.68 3.18
C LEU A 130 10.50 -7.55 4.17
N ARG A 131 10.51 -7.82 5.47
CA ARG A 131 10.96 -6.86 6.48
C ARG A 131 12.44 -6.49 6.28
N SER A 132 13.28 -7.48 5.96
CA SER A 132 14.70 -7.24 5.66
C SER A 132 14.90 -6.40 4.40
N HIS A 133 14.07 -6.62 3.36
CA HIS A 133 14.05 -5.76 2.18
C HIS A 133 13.65 -4.32 2.50
N LEU A 134 12.64 -4.11 3.35
CA LEU A 134 12.24 -2.77 3.80
C LEU A 134 13.34 -2.07 4.60
N SER A 135 14.01 -2.79 5.51
CA SER A 135 15.14 -2.23 6.27
C SER A 135 16.30 -1.85 5.34
N SER A 136 16.63 -2.70 4.36
CA SER A 136 17.67 -2.43 3.37
C SER A 136 17.32 -1.23 2.50
N TRP A 137 16.06 -1.15 2.06
CA TRP A 137 15.54 -0.02 1.31
C TRP A 137 15.67 1.29 2.09
N GLN A 138 15.33 1.29 3.38
CA GLN A 138 15.41 2.47 4.25
C GLN A 138 16.83 3.03 4.31
N LEU A 139 17.84 2.16 4.47
CA LEU A 139 19.25 2.56 4.50
C LEU A 139 19.69 3.22 3.19
N ILE A 140 19.24 2.67 2.05
CA ILE A 140 19.51 3.25 0.72
C ILE A 140 18.81 4.60 0.58
N ALA A 141 17.53 4.69 0.95
CA ALA A 141 16.73 5.90 0.86
C ALA A 141 17.30 7.06 1.69
N GLN A 142 17.86 6.78 2.87
CA GLN A 142 18.50 7.79 3.72
C GLN A 142 19.78 8.37 3.12
N GLN A 143 20.48 7.59 2.29
CA GLN A 143 21.71 8.01 1.62
C GLN A 143 21.45 8.55 0.22
N TRP A 144 20.20 8.50 -0.24
CA TRP A 144 19.85 8.92 -1.59
C TRP A 144 20.05 10.43 -1.74
N PRO A 145 20.86 10.87 -2.73
CA PRO A 145 21.13 12.29 -2.90
C PRO A 145 19.84 13.03 -3.26
N SER A 146 19.57 14.13 -2.55
CA SER A 146 18.51 15.07 -2.93
C SER A 146 18.95 15.79 -4.21
N THR A 147 18.66 15.21 -5.37
CA THR A 147 19.14 15.70 -6.67
C THR A 147 18.37 16.95 -7.14
N SER A 148 17.21 17.27 -6.56
CA SER A 148 16.61 18.60 -6.59
C SER A 148 15.60 18.78 -5.46
N SER A 149 15.37 20.02 -5.00
CA SER A 149 14.30 20.35 -4.05
C SER A 149 12.88 20.19 -4.61
N ALA A 150 12.74 19.85 -5.90
CA ALA A 150 11.48 19.62 -6.58
C ALA A 150 11.20 18.13 -6.83
N ASP A 151 12.09 17.23 -6.42
CA ASP A 151 11.88 15.78 -6.57
C ASP A 151 11.06 15.21 -5.41
N HIS A 152 9.74 15.34 -5.53
CA HIS A 152 8.78 14.82 -4.56
C HIS A 152 8.62 13.29 -4.59
N GLN A 153 9.39 12.58 -5.44
CA GLN A 153 9.33 11.11 -5.50
C GLN A 153 9.81 10.47 -4.19
N MET A 154 10.78 11.08 -3.51
CA MET A 154 11.25 10.57 -2.22
C MET A 154 10.24 10.79 -1.11
N ASP A 155 9.48 11.90 -1.12
CA ASP A 155 8.38 12.12 -0.16
C ASP A 155 7.31 11.04 -0.32
N ILE A 156 6.92 10.76 -1.57
CA ILE A 156 6.01 9.65 -1.91
C ILE A 156 6.59 8.34 -1.39
N ALA A 157 7.88 8.07 -1.63
CA ALA A 157 8.51 6.83 -1.21
C ALA A 157 8.53 6.67 0.32
N TRP A 158 8.80 7.74 1.08
CA TRP A 158 8.77 7.69 2.55
C TRP A 158 7.36 7.47 3.12
N ILE A 159 6.35 8.07 2.50
CA ILE A 159 4.94 7.83 2.84
C ILE A 159 4.59 6.36 2.60
N PHE A 160 4.89 5.83 1.41
CA PHE A 160 4.61 4.43 1.08
C PHE A 160 5.43 3.44 1.91
N TYR A 161 6.67 3.79 2.27
CA TYR A 161 7.52 2.98 3.14
C TYR A 161 6.89 2.83 4.53
N SER A 162 6.40 3.94 5.08
CA SER A 162 5.72 3.93 6.38
C SER A 162 4.43 3.13 6.30
N ALA A 163 3.63 3.32 5.25
CA ALA A 163 2.39 2.58 5.04
C ALA A 163 2.64 1.08 4.89
N ILE A 164 3.58 0.66 4.04
CA ILE A 164 3.85 -0.76 3.81
C ILE A 164 4.50 -1.44 5.02
N SER A 165 5.31 -0.70 5.78
CA SER A 165 5.90 -1.21 7.01
C SER A 165 4.84 -1.54 8.07
N ILE A 166 3.83 -0.66 8.21
CA ILE A 166 2.66 -0.90 9.04
C ILE A 166 1.82 -2.06 8.49
N TYR A 167 1.54 -2.05 7.18
CA TYR A 167 0.69 -3.07 6.54
C TYR A 167 1.26 -4.48 6.72
N LEU A 168 2.55 -4.67 6.45
CA LEU A 168 3.25 -5.96 6.65
C LEU A 168 3.16 -6.43 8.10
N SER A 169 3.34 -5.53 9.08
CA SER A 169 3.15 -5.88 10.49
C SER A 169 1.71 -6.31 10.76
N GLY A 170 0.76 -5.62 10.14
CA GLY A 170 -0.67 -5.84 10.35
C GLY A 170 -1.22 -7.18 9.88
N ILE A 171 -0.52 -7.87 8.99
CA ILE A 171 -0.88 -9.23 8.54
C ILE A 171 -0.97 -10.19 9.76
N TYR A 172 -0.15 -9.97 10.79
CA TYR A 172 0.01 -10.90 11.91
C TYR A 172 -0.65 -10.44 13.23
N ASP A 173 -1.37 -9.31 13.22
CA ASP A 173 -1.84 -8.70 14.48
C ASP A 173 -3.09 -9.33 15.07
N TYR A 174 -3.94 -9.92 14.22
CA TYR A 174 -5.31 -10.30 14.56
C TYR A 174 -5.42 -11.70 15.14
N GLU A 175 -4.73 -12.67 14.55
CA GLU A 175 -4.82 -14.07 14.98
C GLU A 175 -3.87 -14.33 16.16
N PRO A 176 -4.38 -14.79 17.32
CA PRO A 176 -3.54 -15.12 18.49
C PRO A 176 -2.45 -16.16 18.17
N ILE A 177 -2.69 -16.95 17.13
CA ILE A 177 -1.79 -17.99 16.62
C ILE A 177 -0.37 -17.46 16.42
N TRP A 178 -0.23 -16.24 15.90
CA TRP A 178 1.05 -15.65 15.56
C TRP A 178 1.87 -15.30 16.80
N LYS A 179 1.22 -14.69 17.80
CA LYS A 179 1.89 -14.26 19.03
C LYS A 179 2.21 -15.42 19.96
N ASN A 180 1.40 -16.48 19.91
CA ASN A 180 1.53 -17.62 20.82
C ASN A 180 2.52 -18.68 20.33
N HIS A 181 2.69 -18.82 19.01
CA HIS A 181 3.44 -19.94 18.43
C HIS A 181 4.56 -19.53 17.48
N PHE A 182 4.61 -18.27 17.06
CA PHE A 182 5.57 -17.81 16.06
C PHE A 182 6.25 -16.49 16.47
N ALA A 183 7.28 -16.11 15.72
CA ALA A 183 7.94 -14.82 15.84
C ALA A 183 7.73 -14.02 14.55
N PRO A 184 6.53 -13.45 14.33
CA PRO A 184 6.23 -12.71 13.11
C PRO A 184 7.10 -11.43 13.00
N PRO A 185 7.32 -10.90 11.78
CA PRO A 185 8.06 -9.67 11.51
C PRO A 185 7.28 -8.40 11.89
N SER A 186 6.68 -8.40 13.09
CA SER A 186 5.84 -7.34 13.61
C SER A 186 6.65 -6.16 14.14
N LEU A 187 6.11 -4.97 13.95
CA LEU A 187 6.66 -3.73 14.50
C LEU A 187 6.28 -3.57 15.97
N GLN A 188 7.15 -2.91 16.72
CA GLN A 188 6.80 -2.46 18.06
C GLN A 188 5.73 -1.37 18.02
N PRO A 189 4.87 -1.27 19.06
CA PRO A 189 3.89 -0.21 19.21
C PRO A 189 4.40 1.21 18.91
N THR A 190 5.60 1.55 19.37
CA THR A 190 6.23 2.86 19.16
C THR A 190 6.60 3.07 17.69
N GLN A 191 7.23 2.07 17.05
CA GLN A 191 7.59 2.14 15.63
C GLN A 191 6.36 2.31 14.73
N VAL A 192 5.23 1.68 15.08
CA VAL A 192 3.97 1.90 14.37
C VAL A 192 3.54 3.36 14.46
N GLN A 193 3.67 4.00 15.63
CA GLN A 193 3.32 5.42 15.78
C GLN A 193 4.31 6.34 15.04
N ASP A 194 5.61 6.04 15.05
CA ASP A 194 6.61 6.79 14.28
C ASP A 194 6.25 6.80 12.78
N HIS A 195 5.80 5.65 12.25
CA HIS A 195 5.30 5.55 10.87
C HIS A 195 3.98 6.29 10.65
N VAL A 196 3.04 6.26 11.60
CA VAL A 196 1.79 7.04 11.51
C VAL A 196 2.12 8.52 11.41
N ASP A 197 2.95 9.04 12.32
CA ASP A 197 3.30 10.47 12.37
C ASP A 197 4.09 10.90 11.11
N SER A 198 4.94 10.01 10.58
CA SER A 198 5.60 10.19 9.29
C SER A 198 4.59 10.32 8.14
N ILE A 199 3.60 9.43 8.06
CA ILE A 199 2.54 9.52 7.03
C ILE A 199 1.80 10.86 7.13
N LEU A 200 1.40 11.29 8.34
CA LEU A 200 0.64 12.53 8.53
C LEU A 200 1.45 13.77 8.14
N SER A 201 2.67 13.87 8.66
CA SER A 201 3.54 15.03 8.43
C SER A 201 3.94 15.18 6.96
N VAL A 202 4.41 14.10 6.33
CA VAL A 202 4.86 14.13 4.93
C VAL A 202 3.67 14.29 3.98
N THR A 203 2.51 13.66 4.27
CA THR A 203 1.29 13.85 3.45
C THR A 203 0.79 15.29 3.52
N SER A 204 0.78 15.90 4.71
CA SER A 204 0.37 17.31 4.83
C SER A 204 1.28 18.21 4.00
N ALA A 205 2.60 18.07 4.15
CA ALA A 205 3.57 18.83 3.37
C ALA A 205 3.40 18.62 1.86
N ALA A 206 3.22 17.37 1.42
CA ALA A 206 3.05 17.04 0.01
C ALA A 206 1.77 17.67 -0.58
N LEU A 207 0.66 17.67 0.15
CA LEU A 207 -0.59 18.30 -0.29
C LEU A 207 -0.52 19.84 -0.30
N ASP A 208 0.39 20.44 0.46
CA ASP A 208 0.57 21.91 0.53
C ASP A 208 1.56 22.43 -0.53
N GLN A 209 2.57 21.63 -0.87
CA GLN A 209 3.77 22.12 -1.56
C GLN A 209 3.95 21.54 -2.97
N THR A 210 3.12 20.59 -3.37
CA THR A 210 3.34 19.81 -4.60
C THR A 210 2.07 19.71 -5.45
N ASN A 211 2.23 19.35 -6.72
CA ASN A 211 1.13 19.00 -7.62
C ASN A 211 0.90 17.47 -7.70
N ILE A 212 1.40 16.71 -6.71
CA ILE A 212 1.17 15.26 -6.66
C ILE A 212 -0.33 15.00 -6.53
N THR A 213 -0.86 14.06 -7.32
CA THR A 213 -2.27 13.70 -7.23
C THR A 213 -2.63 13.23 -5.81
N PRO A 214 -3.59 13.91 -5.14
CA PRO A 214 -4.01 13.57 -3.79
C PRO A 214 -4.48 12.12 -3.59
N LEU A 215 -4.86 11.43 -4.67
CA LEU A 215 -5.27 10.02 -4.65
C LEU A 215 -4.19 9.07 -4.14
N LEU A 216 -2.91 9.38 -4.36
CA LEU A 216 -1.80 8.52 -3.90
C LEU A 216 -1.78 8.38 -2.38
N PHE A 217 -2.34 9.35 -1.65
CA PHE A 217 -2.32 9.38 -0.19
C PHE A 217 -3.48 8.62 0.45
N LEU A 218 -4.47 8.15 -0.31
CA LEU A 218 -5.62 7.43 0.25
C LEU A 218 -5.23 6.10 0.92
N PHE A 219 -4.39 5.30 0.25
CA PHE A 219 -3.90 4.05 0.85
C PHE A 219 -3.08 4.31 2.11
N PRO A 220 -2.03 5.16 2.09
CA PRO A 220 -1.26 5.49 3.30
C PRO A 220 -2.12 6.03 4.45
N LEU A 221 -3.04 6.96 4.17
CA LEU A 221 -3.91 7.54 5.19
C LEU A 221 -4.88 6.51 5.78
N ARG A 222 -5.38 5.56 4.98
CA ARG A 222 -6.17 4.44 5.50
C ARG A 222 -5.36 3.59 6.48
N ILE A 223 -4.13 3.24 6.09
CA ILE A 223 -3.26 2.42 6.93
C ILE A 223 -2.89 3.14 8.23
N ALA A 224 -2.55 4.42 8.15
CA ALA A 224 -2.31 5.25 9.33
C ALA A 224 -3.56 5.33 10.22
N GLY A 225 -4.73 5.54 9.60
CA GLY A 225 -6.03 5.65 10.27
C GLY A 225 -6.40 4.42 11.08
N ALA A 226 -6.13 3.24 10.53
CA ALA A 226 -6.36 1.98 11.22
C ALA A 226 -5.46 1.79 12.46
N ARG A 227 -4.40 2.60 12.61
CA ARG A 227 -3.36 2.45 13.64
C ARG A 227 -3.17 3.68 14.52
N THR A 228 -3.99 4.71 14.37
CA THR A 228 -3.98 5.87 15.27
C THR A 228 -4.29 5.47 16.70
N ARG A 229 -3.65 6.13 17.66
CA ARG A 229 -3.90 5.91 19.09
C ARG A 229 -4.47 7.13 19.81
N THR A 230 -4.35 8.30 19.19
CA THR A 230 -4.76 9.56 19.79
C THR A 230 -5.88 10.21 18.99
N VAL A 231 -6.75 10.94 19.69
CA VAL A 231 -7.79 11.76 19.06
C VAL A 231 -7.15 12.81 18.14
N GLN A 232 -5.96 13.30 18.48
CA GLN A 232 -5.20 14.25 17.65
C GLN A 232 -4.87 13.66 16.27
N GLN A 233 -4.28 12.47 16.22
CA GLN A 233 -3.99 11.78 14.96
C GLN A 233 -5.27 11.51 14.15
N GLN A 234 -6.37 11.12 14.81
CA GLN A 234 -7.66 10.93 14.14
C GLN A 234 -8.19 12.23 13.51
N MET A 235 -8.09 13.35 14.23
CA MET A 235 -8.47 14.67 13.72
C MET A 235 -7.60 15.09 12.52
N GLU A 236 -6.30 14.85 12.58
CA GLU A 236 -5.38 15.14 11.47
C GLU A 236 -5.70 14.31 10.23
N ILE A 237 -5.97 13.01 10.39
CA ILE A 237 -6.41 12.16 9.27
C ILE A 237 -7.70 12.67 8.65
N LYS A 238 -8.70 13.03 9.47
CA LYS A 238 -9.94 13.62 8.96
C LYS A 238 -9.69 14.90 8.19
N ALA A 239 -8.80 15.76 8.68
CA ALA A 239 -8.45 17.01 7.99
C ALA A 239 -7.79 16.72 6.63
N LEU A 240 -6.84 15.79 6.57
CA LEU A 240 -6.17 15.39 5.32
C LEU A 240 -7.16 14.74 4.32
N LEU A 241 -8.00 13.82 4.78
CA LEU A 241 -9.03 13.20 3.94
C LEU A 241 -10.06 14.23 3.46
N SER A 242 -10.43 15.21 4.28
CA SER A 242 -11.32 16.29 3.88
C SER A 242 -10.72 17.17 2.79
N ARG A 243 -9.39 17.39 2.81
CA ARG A 243 -8.69 18.11 1.73
C ARG A 243 -8.77 17.33 0.42
N ILE A 244 -8.48 16.02 0.47
CA ILE A 244 -8.55 15.12 -0.70
C ILE A 244 -9.97 15.04 -1.25
N LYS A 245 -10.98 15.05 -0.37
CA LYS A 245 -12.40 14.96 -0.73
C LYS A 245 -12.85 16.04 -1.70
N ASN A 246 -12.24 17.23 -1.65
CA ASN A 246 -12.60 18.34 -2.53
C ASN A 246 -12.49 17.95 -4.01
N ASP A 247 -11.45 17.18 -4.36
CA ASP A 247 -11.21 16.71 -5.72
C ASP A 247 -11.68 15.26 -5.93
N PHE A 248 -11.67 14.45 -4.86
CA PHE A 248 -11.92 13.01 -4.93
C PHE A 248 -12.89 12.53 -3.85
N ARG A 249 -14.17 12.39 -4.21
CA ARG A 249 -15.26 12.00 -3.30
C ARG A 249 -15.01 10.70 -2.54
N ILE A 250 -14.22 9.78 -3.10
CA ILE A 250 -13.78 8.53 -2.48
C ILE A 250 -13.22 8.72 -1.06
N ALA A 251 -12.57 9.85 -0.77
CA ALA A 251 -12.05 10.12 0.57
C ALA A 251 -13.16 10.10 1.66
N SER A 252 -14.43 10.30 1.28
CA SER A 252 -15.58 10.15 2.17
C SER A 252 -15.82 8.70 2.58
N ALA A 253 -15.54 7.73 1.69
CA ALA A 253 -15.64 6.30 1.98
C ALA A 253 -14.65 5.92 3.09
N PHE A 254 -13.38 6.32 2.89
CA PHE A 254 -12.31 6.11 3.85
C PHE A 254 -12.58 6.80 5.18
N SER A 255 -13.09 8.05 5.15
CA SER A 255 -13.45 8.78 6.38
C SER A 255 -14.54 8.04 7.16
N SER A 256 -15.60 7.57 6.47
CA SER A 256 -16.70 6.83 7.09
C SER A 256 -16.25 5.47 7.64
N GLU A 257 -15.38 4.76 6.91
CA GLU A 257 -14.78 3.50 7.35
C GLU A 257 -13.98 3.69 8.64
N LEU A 258 -13.14 4.73 8.70
CA LEU A 258 -12.34 5.05 9.88
C LEU A 258 -13.20 5.51 11.05
N ASP A 259 -14.26 6.28 10.80
CA ASP A 259 -15.22 6.67 11.84
C ASP A 259 -15.89 5.47 12.50
N ASN A 260 -16.28 4.47 11.69
CA ASN A 260 -16.82 3.23 12.21
C ASN A 260 -15.77 2.48 13.04
N LEU A 261 -14.53 2.40 12.55
CA LEU A 261 -13.43 1.73 13.23
C LEU A 261 -13.09 2.36 14.59
N TRP A 262 -13.07 3.70 14.65
CA TRP A 262 -12.80 4.43 15.89
C TRP A 262 -14.00 4.46 16.84
N GLY A 263 -15.22 4.40 16.30
CA GLY A 263 -16.47 4.36 17.05
C GLY A 263 -16.80 2.98 17.63
N SER A 264 -16.31 1.91 17.01
CA SER A 264 -16.29 0.58 17.62
C SER A 264 -15.24 0.52 18.72
N ALA A 265 -15.61 0.13 19.94
CA ALA A 265 -14.66 -0.39 20.92
C ALA A 265 -13.77 -1.47 20.25
N PRO A 266 -12.53 -1.74 20.70
CA PRO A 266 -11.58 -2.57 19.94
C PRO A 266 -12.16 -3.97 19.71
N THR A 267 -12.78 -4.18 18.55
CA THR A 267 -13.38 -5.43 18.11
C THR A 267 -12.95 -5.65 16.67
N VAL A 268 -12.02 -6.60 16.54
CA VAL A 268 -11.85 -7.58 15.47
C VAL A 268 -12.44 -7.19 14.10
N TRP A 269 -11.54 -6.90 13.15
CA TRP A 269 -11.81 -6.80 11.70
C TRP A 269 -12.18 -8.17 11.09
N SER A 270 -13.17 -8.87 11.63
CA SER A 270 -13.81 -9.99 10.95
C SER A 270 -15.04 -9.47 10.21
N GLU A 271 -15.13 -9.79 8.92
CA GLU A 271 -16.22 -9.49 7.98
C GLU A 271 -16.12 -8.14 7.23
N ARG A 272 -15.36 -8.15 6.12
CA ARG A 272 -15.77 -7.61 4.80
C ARG A 272 -14.71 -7.80 3.70
N ALA A 273 -14.18 -9.02 3.60
CA ALA A 273 -13.57 -9.52 2.36
C ALA A 273 -14.40 -10.71 1.89
N GLY A 274 -15.47 -10.43 1.14
CA GLY A 274 -16.44 -11.45 0.72
C GLY A 274 -17.80 -10.84 0.39
N GLY A 275 -17.86 -10.11 -0.72
CA GLY A 275 -19.06 -9.59 -1.36
C GLY A 275 -18.73 -9.19 -2.78
#